data_AF-A0A7Z9I721-F1
#
_entry.id   AF-A0A7Z9I721-F1
#
_cell.length_a   1.000
_cell.length_b   1.000
_cell.length_c   1.000
_cell.angle_alpha   90.00
_cell.angle_beta   90.00
_cell.angle_gamma   90.00
#
_symmetry.space_group_name_H-M   'P 1'
#
loop_
_entity.id
_entity.type
_entity.pdbx_description
1 polymer ?
#
loop_
_entity_poly.entity_id
_entity_poly.type
_entity_poly.pdbx_seq_one_letter_code
_entity_poly.pdbx_strand_id
1 'polypeptide(L)'
;MVSFRSQATQEKEVSLKKINNFFISYIFIIFIVFSFSVKTLGNENINKKITNYLHNIKEFSSGFIQSNGKTIEEGKLYLKNNRLKINYISPSNIIIIITEKKGMYFNQDLEEVQYFNPRNSIAKIFFQIFFDKYFFNDANFHEKEKSLFISKTIIFESQEYNVTIIFEKSPLI
;
A
#
# COMPACT_ATOMS: atom_id res chain seq x y z
N MET A 1 26.74 72.76 -31.39
CA MET A 1 25.60 73.72 -31.37
C MET A 1 24.63 73.22 -30.31
N VAL A 2 24.75 73.77 -29.08
CA VAL A 2 23.73 74.58 -28.36
C VAL A 2 22.66 73.67 -27.73
N SER A 3 22.79 73.28 -26.44
CA SER A 3 22.39 74.02 -25.23
C SER A 3 20.88 74.32 -25.18
N PHE A 4 20.15 73.86 -24.15
CA PHE A 4 19.71 74.74 -23.05
C PHE A 4 18.95 73.94 -21.97
N ARG A 5 19.36 74.19 -20.72
CA ARG A 5 18.64 73.90 -19.48
C ARG A 5 17.27 74.59 -19.45
N SER A 6 16.34 74.06 -18.67
CA SER A 6 15.69 74.86 -17.64
C SER A 6 15.77 74.14 -16.29
N GLN A 7 16.40 74.83 -15.33
CA GLN A 7 16.39 74.51 -13.92
C GLN A 7 15.19 75.23 -13.28
N ALA A 8 14.68 74.62 -12.21
CA ALA A 8 14.35 75.24 -10.91
C ALA A 8 12.95 74.78 -10.43
N THR A 9 12.92 73.80 -9.53
CA THR A 9 12.89 73.99 -8.07
C THR A 9 11.50 74.35 -7.57
N GLN A 10 10.80 73.38 -7.00
CA GLN A 10 10.07 73.62 -5.76
C GLN A 10 10.23 72.43 -4.84
N GLU A 11 10.77 72.77 -3.68
CA GLU A 11 11.08 71.94 -2.55
C GLU A 11 9.84 71.17 -2.07
N LYS A 12 10.01 69.86 -1.84
CA LYS A 12 9.45 69.28 -0.62
C LYS A 12 10.28 68.09 -0.18
N GLU A 13 11.23 68.39 0.70
CA GLU A 13 11.73 67.43 1.66
C GLU A 13 10.55 66.81 2.42
N VAL A 14 10.42 65.49 2.36
CA VAL A 14 9.77 64.73 3.43
C VAL A 14 10.64 63.50 3.69
N SER A 15 11.66 63.69 4.52
CA SER A 15 12.46 62.60 5.08
C SER A 15 11.85 62.12 6.40
N LEU A 16 11.39 60.87 6.36
CA LEU A 16 11.57 59.81 7.37
C LEU A 16 11.17 60.04 8.84
N LYS A 17 10.13 59.30 9.28
CA LYS A 17 10.00 58.50 10.54
C LYS A 17 8.50 58.36 10.84
N LYS A 18 7.93 57.25 11.32
CA LYS A 18 8.43 56.09 12.08
C LYS A 18 7.31 55.05 11.91
N ILE A 19 7.58 53.87 11.36
CA ILE A 19 6.60 52.78 11.37
C ILE A 19 6.60 52.25 12.81
N ASN A 20 5.58 52.61 13.57
CA ASN A 20 5.41 52.17 14.95
C ASN A 20 4.41 51.01 14.98
N ASN A 21 4.90 49.86 15.42
CA ASN A 21 4.14 48.66 15.78
C ASN A 21 3.13 48.93 16.91
N PHE A 22 2.26 47.92 17.14
CA PHE A 22 1.22 47.78 18.20
C PHE A 22 -0.07 48.56 17.91
N PHE A 23 -1.24 47.97 17.65
CA PHE A 23 -1.85 46.76 18.19
C PHE A 23 -2.70 46.08 17.09
N ILE A 24 -2.26 44.95 16.56
CA ILE A 24 -3.16 44.03 15.85
C ILE A 24 -3.47 42.93 16.84
N SER A 25 -4.74 42.83 17.19
CA SER A 25 -5.27 41.88 18.15
C SER A 25 -4.74 40.48 17.84
N TYR A 26 -4.14 39.87 18.85
CA TYR A 26 -3.64 38.50 18.84
C TYR A 26 -4.83 37.54 18.81
N ILE A 27 -5.50 37.44 17.66
CA ILE A 27 -6.27 36.26 17.30
C ILE A 27 -5.28 35.36 16.56
N PHE A 28 -4.45 34.68 17.35
CA PHE A 28 -3.90 33.40 16.93
C PHE A 28 -5.10 32.45 16.84
N ILE A 29 -5.81 32.47 15.72
CA ILE A 29 -6.52 31.27 15.27
C ILE A 29 -5.40 30.31 14.95
N ILE A 30 -5.01 29.55 15.98
CA ILE A 30 -4.45 28.23 15.80
C ILE A 30 -5.53 27.46 15.06
N PHE A 31 -5.48 27.53 13.73
CA PHE A 31 -6.10 26.52 12.89
C PHE A 31 -5.21 25.28 13.09
N ILE A 32 -5.33 24.65 14.27
CA ILE A 32 -5.12 23.21 14.34
C ILE A 32 -6.18 22.69 13.39
N VAL A 33 -5.77 22.47 12.14
CA VAL A 33 -6.34 21.41 11.34
C VAL A 33 -6.04 20.19 12.19
N PHE A 34 -6.97 19.88 13.11
CA PHE A 34 -7.16 18.54 13.61
C PHE A 34 -7.57 17.82 12.33
N SER A 35 -6.56 17.39 11.57
CA SER A 35 -6.69 16.28 10.67
C SER A 35 -7.05 15.14 11.61
N PHE A 36 -8.33 15.04 11.95
CA PHE A 36 -8.94 13.80 12.37
C PHE A 36 -8.68 12.89 11.19
N SER A 37 -7.50 12.25 11.21
CA SER A 37 -7.33 10.99 10.55
C SER A 37 -8.37 10.12 11.24
N VAL A 38 -9.53 9.98 10.59
CA VAL A 38 -10.51 8.98 10.97
C VAL A 38 -9.78 7.67 10.70
N LYS A 39 -8.99 7.21 11.67
CA LYS A 39 -8.74 5.80 11.80
C LYS A 39 -10.11 5.21 12.03
N THR A 40 -10.65 4.68 10.95
CA THR A 40 -11.92 3.98 10.93
C THR A 40 -11.80 2.87 11.97
N LEU A 41 -12.44 3.06 13.13
CA LEU A 41 -12.48 2.07 14.21
C LEU A 41 -12.90 0.68 13.70
N GLY A 42 -13.67 0.66 12.59
CA GLY A 42 -13.97 -0.52 11.80
C GLY A 42 -12.74 -1.22 11.18
N ASN A 43 -11.82 -0.49 10.54
CA ASN A 43 -10.64 -1.09 9.90
C ASN A 43 -9.68 -1.70 10.91
N GLU A 44 -9.46 -1.06 12.06
CA GLU A 44 -8.60 -1.63 13.11
C GLU A 44 -9.15 -2.98 13.62
N ASN A 45 -10.47 -3.08 13.78
CA ASN A 45 -11.12 -4.33 14.19
C ASN A 45 -11.05 -5.41 13.08
N ILE A 46 -11.32 -5.03 11.82
CA ILE A 46 -11.26 -5.93 10.66
C ILE A 46 -9.83 -6.46 10.46
N ASN A 47 -8.81 -5.59 10.48
CA ASN A 47 -7.41 -5.97 10.39
C ASN A 47 -7.07 -7.02 11.46
N LYS A 48 -7.44 -6.75 12.72
CA LYS A 48 -7.17 -7.67 13.83
C LYS A 48 -7.84 -9.04 13.60
N LYS A 49 -9.10 -9.06 13.14
CA LYS A 49 -9.82 -10.32 12.83
C LYS A 49 -9.11 -11.13 11.76
N ILE A 50 -8.78 -10.52 10.62
CA ILE A 50 -8.15 -11.20 9.47
C ILE A 50 -6.75 -11.68 9.81
N THR A 51 -5.94 -10.81 10.42
CA THR A 51 -4.59 -11.15 10.85
C THR A 51 -4.61 -12.31 11.83
N ASN A 52 -5.53 -12.29 12.80
CA ASN A 52 -5.69 -13.41 13.72
C ASN A 52 -6.17 -14.69 13.01
N TYR A 53 -7.15 -14.59 12.11
CA TYR A 53 -7.65 -15.73 11.35
C TYR A 53 -6.52 -16.39 10.56
N LEU A 54 -5.83 -15.63 9.70
CA LEU A 54 -4.75 -16.15 8.84
C LEU A 54 -3.58 -16.70 9.67
N HIS A 55 -3.22 -16.05 10.77
CA HIS A 55 -2.12 -16.52 11.63
C HIS A 55 -2.45 -17.81 12.40
N ASN A 56 -3.72 -18.06 12.71
CA ASN A 56 -4.15 -19.24 13.46
C ASN A 56 -4.41 -20.46 12.56
N ILE A 57 -4.58 -20.27 11.26
CA ILE A 57 -4.76 -21.37 10.32
C ILE A 57 -3.44 -22.12 10.14
N LYS A 58 -3.43 -23.40 10.52
CA LYS A 58 -2.28 -24.30 10.30
C LYS A 58 -2.27 -24.89 8.90
N GLU A 59 -3.45 -25.21 8.38
CA GLU A 59 -3.62 -25.81 7.06
C GLU A 59 -4.92 -25.29 6.43
N PHE A 60 -4.86 -24.90 5.15
CA PHE A 60 -6.06 -24.68 4.34
C PHE A 60 -5.76 -24.87 2.85
N SER A 61 -6.82 -24.98 2.06
CA SER A 61 -6.74 -24.89 0.61
C SER A 61 -7.85 -24.00 0.06
N SER A 62 -7.57 -23.26 -0.99
CA SER A 62 -8.56 -22.45 -1.69
C SER A 62 -8.29 -22.42 -3.19
N GLY A 63 -9.35 -22.28 -3.98
CA GLY A 63 -9.19 -21.76 -5.35
C GLY A 63 -8.81 -20.29 -5.30
N PHE A 64 -8.12 -19.79 -6.33
CA PHE A 64 -7.86 -18.36 -6.49
C PHE A 64 -7.91 -17.97 -7.96
N ILE A 65 -8.17 -16.69 -8.18
CA ILE A 65 -8.05 -16.00 -9.47
C ILE A 65 -7.12 -14.81 -9.24
N GLN A 66 -6.13 -14.65 -10.11
CA GLN A 66 -5.20 -13.53 -10.13
C GLN A 66 -5.37 -12.76 -11.44
N SER A 67 -5.30 -11.43 -11.39
CA SER A 67 -5.24 -10.60 -12.59
C SER A 67 -4.30 -9.43 -12.41
N ASN A 68 -3.61 -9.08 -13.50
CA ASN A 68 -2.81 -7.86 -13.63
C ASN A 68 -3.52 -6.81 -14.52
N GLY A 69 -4.81 -7.01 -14.82
CA GLY A 69 -5.60 -6.15 -15.71
C GLY A 69 -5.49 -6.49 -17.20
N LYS A 70 -4.55 -7.36 -17.60
CA LYS A 70 -4.38 -7.85 -18.98
C LYS A 70 -4.64 -9.34 -19.10
N THR A 71 -4.12 -10.10 -18.15
CA THR A 71 -4.25 -11.56 -18.10
C THR A 71 -5.01 -11.97 -16.84
N ILE A 72 -5.61 -13.15 -16.92
CA ILE A 72 -6.24 -13.84 -15.80
C ILE A 72 -5.51 -15.16 -15.64
N GLU A 73 -5.17 -15.46 -14.39
CA GLU A 73 -4.53 -16.70 -14.00
C GLU A 73 -5.38 -17.35 -12.92
N GLU A 74 -5.53 -18.66 -13.01
CA GLU A 74 -6.36 -19.43 -12.09
C GLU A 74 -5.54 -20.54 -11.46
N GLY A 75 -5.87 -20.86 -10.21
CA GLY A 75 -5.15 -21.92 -9.53
C GLY A 75 -5.74 -22.32 -8.20
N LYS A 76 -4.96 -23.15 -7.51
CA LYS A 76 -5.22 -23.59 -6.15
C LYS A 76 -4.06 -23.21 -5.26
N LEU A 77 -4.38 -22.66 -4.10
CA LEU A 77 -3.46 -22.29 -3.06
C LEU A 77 -3.62 -23.28 -1.91
N TYR A 78 -2.50 -23.74 -1.37
CA TYR A 78 -2.45 -24.63 -0.21
C TYR A 78 -1.49 -24.05 0.80
N LEU A 79 -1.96 -23.85 2.02
CA LEU A 79 -1.12 -23.56 3.17
C LEU A 79 -1.05 -24.84 4.01
N LYS A 80 0.17 -25.22 4.39
CA LYS A 80 0.38 -26.31 5.34
C LYS A 80 1.62 -26.03 6.16
N ASN A 81 1.44 -25.83 7.46
CA ASN A 81 2.49 -25.32 8.35
C ASN A 81 3.06 -24.00 7.79
N ASN A 82 4.37 -23.79 7.84
CA ASN A 82 5.05 -22.59 7.31
C ASN A 82 5.41 -22.72 5.81
N ARG A 83 4.57 -23.40 5.04
CA ARG A 83 4.75 -23.62 3.60
C ARG A 83 3.51 -23.22 2.84
N LEU A 84 3.72 -22.51 1.74
CA LEU A 84 2.70 -22.14 0.78
C LEU A 84 2.99 -22.88 -0.53
N LYS A 85 2.02 -23.61 -1.05
CA LYS A 85 2.04 -24.14 -2.42
C LYS A 85 1.01 -23.37 -3.24
N ILE A 86 1.45 -22.80 -4.35
CA ILE A 86 0.60 -22.15 -5.35
C ILE A 86 0.67 -23.03 -6.59
N ASN A 87 -0.49 -23.50 -7.04
CA ASN A 87 -0.63 -24.36 -8.20
C ASN A 87 -1.48 -23.64 -9.25
N TYR A 88 -0.82 -22.98 -10.19
CA TYR A 88 -1.47 -22.39 -11.36
C TYR A 88 -1.92 -23.52 -12.30
N ILE A 89 -3.14 -23.40 -12.79
CA ILE A 89 -3.81 -24.38 -13.67
C ILE A 89 -4.10 -23.75 -15.05
N SER A 90 -4.23 -22.43 -15.12
CA SER A 90 -4.47 -21.69 -16.35
C SER A 90 -3.74 -20.34 -16.31
N PRO A 91 -3.10 -19.90 -17.41
CA PRO A 91 -3.01 -20.55 -18.73
C PRO A 91 -1.93 -21.64 -18.84
N SER A 92 -1.09 -21.80 -17.82
CA SER A 92 0.04 -22.73 -17.81
C SER A 92 0.10 -23.48 -16.48
N ASN A 93 0.60 -24.72 -16.51
CA ASN A 93 0.68 -25.57 -15.33
C ASN A 93 1.99 -25.28 -14.58
N ILE A 94 1.89 -24.46 -13.53
CA ILE A 94 3.04 -24.03 -12.74
C ILE A 94 2.81 -24.34 -11.27
N ILE A 95 3.80 -24.97 -10.64
CA ILE A 95 3.84 -25.19 -9.19
C ILE A 95 4.91 -24.30 -8.58
N ILE A 96 4.49 -23.48 -7.61
CA ILE A 96 5.40 -22.71 -6.77
C ILE A 96 5.28 -23.20 -5.33
N ILE A 97 6.40 -23.57 -4.70
CA ILE A 97 6.46 -23.91 -3.27
C ILE A 97 7.35 -22.89 -2.56
N ILE A 98 6.81 -22.24 -1.55
CA ILE A 98 7.43 -21.12 -0.85
C ILE A 98 7.52 -21.43 0.64
N THR A 99 8.72 -21.23 1.19
CA THR A 99 9.00 -21.04 2.62
C THR A 99 9.57 -19.64 2.82
N GLU A 100 9.88 -19.27 4.06
CA GLU A 100 10.50 -17.97 4.36
C GLU A 100 11.84 -17.72 3.64
N LYS A 101 12.62 -18.77 3.34
CA LYS A 101 14.00 -18.67 2.82
C LYS A 101 14.26 -19.43 1.53
N LYS A 102 13.37 -20.36 1.14
CA LYS A 102 13.53 -21.23 -0.03
C LYS A 102 12.25 -21.25 -0.85
N GLY A 103 12.41 -21.09 -2.15
CA GLY A 103 11.37 -21.16 -3.15
C GLY A 103 11.74 -22.19 -4.21
N MET A 104 10.74 -22.86 -4.74
CA MET A 104 10.85 -23.71 -5.93
C MET A 104 9.75 -23.29 -6.89
N TYR A 105 10.13 -23.07 -8.14
CA TYR A 105 9.25 -22.90 -9.29
C TYR A 105 9.40 -24.13 -10.16
N PHE A 106 8.30 -24.74 -10.57
CA PHE A 106 8.29 -25.88 -11.46
C PHE A 106 7.28 -25.62 -12.58
N ASN A 107 7.80 -25.43 -13.78
CA ASN A 107 7.01 -25.38 -15.00
C ASN A 107 6.74 -26.82 -15.44
N GLN A 108 5.51 -27.29 -15.27
CA GLN A 108 5.16 -28.67 -15.59
C GLN A 108 5.10 -28.89 -17.11
N ASP A 109 4.76 -27.86 -17.87
CA ASP A 109 4.63 -27.95 -19.33
C ASP A 109 6.01 -28.12 -20.00
N LEU A 110 7.08 -27.61 -19.37
CA LEU A 110 8.47 -27.73 -19.84
C LEU A 110 9.32 -28.72 -19.02
N GLU A 111 8.76 -29.29 -17.96
CA GLU A 111 9.48 -30.11 -16.98
C GLU A 111 10.72 -29.39 -16.38
N GLU A 112 10.65 -28.07 -16.22
CA GLU A 112 11.77 -27.25 -15.75
C GLU A 112 11.60 -26.84 -14.27
N VAL A 113 12.64 -27.04 -13.47
CA VAL A 113 12.70 -26.63 -12.06
C VAL A 113 13.71 -25.50 -11.84
N GLN A 114 13.28 -24.48 -11.10
CA GLN A 114 14.14 -23.39 -10.66
C GLN A 114 14.00 -23.20 -9.14
N TYR A 115 15.14 -23.13 -8.46
CA TYR A 115 15.20 -22.76 -7.04
C TYR A 115 15.52 -21.29 -6.90
N PHE A 116 14.88 -20.61 -5.96
CA PHE A 116 15.07 -19.19 -5.72
C PHE A 116 14.94 -18.84 -4.23
N ASN A 117 15.36 -17.63 -3.86
CA ASN A 117 15.14 -17.08 -2.53
C ASN A 117 13.89 -16.19 -2.54
N PRO A 118 12.79 -16.56 -1.86
CA PRO A 118 11.55 -15.81 -1.90
C PRO A 118 11.70 -14.36 -1.46
N ARG A 119 12.62 -14.07 -0.52
CA ARG A 119 12.86 -12.72 0.01
C ARG A 119 13.35 -11.73 -1.05
N ASN A 120 13.92 -12.22 -2.14
CA ASN A 120 14.47 -11.42 -3.23
C ASN A 120 13.54 -11.44 -4.46
N SER A 121 12.27 -11.82 -4.28
CA SER A 121 11.31 -11.97 -5.37
C SER A 121 9.91 -11.56 -4.92
N ILE A 122 8.98 -11.40 -5.86
CA ILE A 122 7.59 -11.09 -5.55
C ILE A 122 6.90 -12.17 -4.70
N ALA A 123 7.44 -13.40 -4.68
CA ALA A 123 6.96 -14.49 -3.83
C ALA A 123 6.99 -14.14 -2.32
N LYS A 124 7.84 -13.18 -1.91
CA LYS A 124 7.83 -12.63 -0.55
C LYS A 124 6.44 -12.11 -0.17
N ILE A 125 5.76 -11.42 -1.09
CA ILE A 125 4.45 -10.81 -0.82
C ILE A 125 3.40 -11.89 -0.53
N PHE A 126 3.36 -12.95 -1.35
CA PHE A 126 2.49 -14.11 -1.11
C PHE A 126 2.73 -14.74 0.26
N PHE A 127 3.99 -14.88 0.65
CA PHE A 127 4.33 -15.40 1.97
C PHE A 127 3.86 -14.46 3.09
N GLN A 128 4.08 -13.14 2.95
CA GLN A 128 3.71 -12.17 3.98
C GLN A 128 2.20 -12.08 4.22
N ILE A 129 1.35 -12.24 3.19
CA ILE A 129 -0.11 -12.25 3.33
C ILE A 129 -0.57 -13.22 4.44
N PHE A 130 0.06 -14.39 4.55
CA PHE A 130 -0.35 -15.44 5.50
C PHE A 130 0.47 -15.45 6.79
N PHE A 131 1.73 -15.05 6.75
CA PHE A 131 2.67 -15.26 7.86
C PHE A 131 3.13 -13.97 8.56
N ASP A 132 2.94 -12.80 7.95
CA ASP A 132 3.35 -11.51 8.52
C ASP A 132 2.17 -10.82 9.23
N LYS A 133 2.25 -10.73 10.57
CA LYS A 133 1.20 -10.13 11.42
C LYS A 133 0.96 -8.65 11.14
N TYR A 134 1.88 -7.99 10.45
CA TYR A 134 1.81 -6.56 10.19
C TYR A 134 1.51 -6.24 8.73
N PHE A 135 1.34 -7.27 7.88
CA PHE A 135 1.11 -7.07 6.45
C PHE A 135 -0.09 -6.15 6.17
N PHE A 136 -1.15 -6.24 6.97
CA PHE A 136 -2.40 -5.51 6.74
C PHE A 136 -2.56 -4.21 7.55
N ASN A 137 -1.53 -3.76 8.29
CA ASN A 137 -1.64 -2.61 9.20
C ASN A 137 -2.00 -1.27 8.53
N ASP A 138 -1.57 -1.09 7.29
CA ASP A 138 -1.71 0.08 6.43
C ASP A 138 -2.64 -0.21 5.23
N ALA A 139 -3.42 -1.29 5.31
CA ALA A 139 -4.38 -1.65 4.28
C ALA A 139 -5.73 -0.92 4.48
N ASN A 140 -6.40 -0.64 3.37
CA ASN A 140 -7.77 -0.15 3.34
C ASN A 140 -8.74 -1.31 3.17
N PHE A 141 -9.76 -1.38 4.03
CA PHE A 141 -10.75 -2.45 4.04
C PHE A 141 -12.09 -1.92 3.54
N HIS A 142 -12.74 -2.70 2.66
CA HIS A 142 -14.09 -2.43 2.20
C HIS A 142 -14.89 -3.73 2.19
N GLU A 143 -15.96 -3.78 2.97
CA GLU A 143 -16.86 -4.91 3.02
C GLU A 143 -17.96 -4.81 1.95
N LYS A 144 -18.23 -5.91 1.25
CA LYS A 144 -19.47 -6.15 0.49
C LYS A 144 -20.22 -7.32 1.12
N GLU A 145 -21.42 -7.65 0.63
CA GLU A 145 -22.28 -8.68 1.25
C GLU A 145 -21.55 -9.99 1.59
N LYS A 146 -20.83 -10.57 0.62
CA LYS A 146 -20.15 -11.87 0.79
C LYS A 146 -18.63 -11.82 0.70
N SER A 147 -18.06 -10.63 0.49
CA SER A 147 -16.64 -10.49 0.20
C SER A 147 -16.04 -9.33 0.96
N LEU A 148 -14.79 -9.49 1.33
CA LEU A 148 -13.96 -8.44 1.88
C LEU A 148 -12.92 -8.04 0.83
N PHE A 149 -12.85 -6.75 0.56
CA PHE A 149 -11.82 -6.15 -0.29
C PHE A 149 -10.77 -5.50 0.59
N ILE A 150 -9.51 -5.81 0.32
CA ILE A 150 -8.35 -5.28 1.02
C ILE A 150 -7.44 -4.64 -0.02
N SER A 151 -7.31 -3.32 0.01
CA SER A 151 -6.42 -2.58 -0.88
C SER A 151 -5.19 -2.13 -0.13
N LYS A 152 -4.00 -2.43 -0.67
CA LYS A 152 -2.71 -2.09 -0.05
C LYS A 152 -1.69 -1.73 -1.11
N THR A 153 -0.89 -0.71 -0.84
CA THR A 153 0.31 -0.41 -1.63
C THR A 153 1.46 -1.25 -1.09
N ILE A 154 2.12 -1.99 -1.98
CA ILE A 154 3.33 -2.77 -1.68
C ILE A 154 4.52 -2.17 -2.43
N ILE A 155 5.72 -2.39 -1.90
CA ILE A 155 6.96 -1.97 -2.53
C ILE A 155 7.73 -3.22 -2.95
N PHE A 156 8.08 -3.31 -4.23
CA PHE A 156 8.93 -4.35 -4.78
C PHE A 156 9.90 -3.72 -5.79
N GLU A 157 11.19 -4.03 -5.68
CA GLU A 157 12.24 -3.45 -6.55
C GLU A 157 12.19 -1.91 -6.66
N SER A 158 11.93 -1.24 -5.53
CA SER A 158 11.79 0.23 -5.45
C SER A 158 10.62 0.80 -6.26
N GLN A 159 9.70 -0.04 -6.71
CA GLN A 159 8.45 0.35 -7.36
C GLN A 159 7.26 0.08 -6.44
N GLU A 160 6.27 0.96 -6.52
CA GLU A 160 5.01 0.84 -5.79
C GLU A 160 3.97 0.11 -6.64
N TYR A 161 3.29 -0.86 -6.04
CA TYR A 161 2.18 -1.58 -6.67
C TYR A 161 0.95 -1.50 -5.78
N ASN A 162 -0.18 -1.15 -6.36
CA ASN A 162 -1.47 -1.22 -5.69
C ASN A 162 -2.05 -2.62 -5.87
N VAL A 163 -2.15 -3.36 -4.78
CA VAL A 163 -2.68 -4.71 -4.75
C VAL A 163 -4.05 -4.69 -4.10
N THR A 164 -5.01 -5.37 -4.73
CA THR A 164 -6.32 -5.65 -4.14
C THR A 164 -6.43 -7.14 -3.87
N ILE A 165 -6.63 -7.51 -2.61
CA ILE A 165 -6.83 -8.87 -2.15
C ILE A 165 -8.31 -9.01 -1.80
N ILE A 166 -8.94 -10.06 -2.31
CA ILE A 166 -10.37 -10.31 -2.10
C ILE A 166 -10.52 -11.67 -1.43
N PHE A 167 -11.22 -11.68 -0.31
CA PHE A 167 -11.58 -12.90 0.39
C PHE A 167 -13.10 -13.05 0.47
N GLU A 168 -13.57 -14.28 0.53
CA GLU A 168 -14.92 -14.57 1.02
C GLU A 168 -15.01 -14.22 2.51
N LYS A 169 -16.14 -13.63 2.92
CA LYS A 169 -16.36 -13.25 4.32
C LYS A 169 -16.45 -14.46 5.23
N SER A 170 -17.15 -15.51 4.84
CA SER A 170 -17.15 -16.75 5.60
C SER A 170 -16.07 -17.68 5.04
N PRO A 171 -15.16 -18.23 5.85
CA PRO A 171 -15.10 -18.20 7.33
C PRO A 171 -14.15 -17.11 7.92
N LEU A 172 -13.82 -16.06 7.17
CA LEU A 172 -12.83 -15.03 7.53
C LEU A 172 -13.29 -14.01 8.60
N ILE A 173 -14.53 -13.53 8.55
CA ILE A 173 -15.12 -12.44 9.39
C ILE A 173 -16.48 -12.86 9.96
#